data_AF-A0A5N6NF07-F1
#
_entry.id   AF-A0A5N6NF07-F1
#
_cell.length_a   1.000
_cell.length_b   1.000
_cell.length_c   1.000
_cell.angle_alpha   90.00
_cell.angle_beta   90.00
_cell.angle_gamma   90.00
#
_symmetry.space_group_name_H-M   'P 1'
#
loop_
_entity.id
_entity.type
_entity.pdbx_description
1 polymer ?
#
loop_
_entity_poly.entity_id
_entity_poly.type
_entity_poly.pdbx_seq_one_letter_code
_entity_poly.pdbx_strand_id
1 'polypeptide(L)'
;MGEVVKKEVLMLLDTRLIYPISDSSWVSLVHVVPKKGRMIVVVNEKKEIVPTRTVTGWRVCIDFRKLNDATRKDHFPFLFIDQMLERLSGQQFYYFLDGFSGYFHIPITQEDQQKTNFTCPYGTFAYCLMPFGLSNTLATFQRCMVVIFQDMIEPFMEVFMGDFSVFGNSFDQWLTNLEKMLRRCVETNLMLNWEKFHFMVTEGIVLGHKISRDSIQVDKAKIETISKLPPPTSVKAIRSFLGFEENNLLIRWNRTSNVRLQPLPI
;
A
#
# COMPACT_ATOMS: atom_id res chain seq x y z
N MET A 1 17.69 -13.52 14.49
CA MET A 1 16.31 -13.00 14.47
C MET A 1 16.00 -12.13 15.69
N GLY A 2 16.35 -12.55 16.92
CA GLY A 2 16.13 -11.74 18.13
C GLY A 2 16.69 -10.32 18.05
N GLU A 3 17.91 -10.14 17.54
CA GLU A 3 18.51 -8.81 17.36
C GLU A 3 17.73 -7.88 16.43
N VAL A 4 17.08 -8.43 15.38
CA VAL A 4 16.23 -7.66 14.47
C VAL A 4 15.01 -7.13 15.23
N VAL A 5 14.39 -7.98 16.04
CA VAL A 5 13.24 -7.59 16.88
C VAL A 5 13.66 -6.55 17.91
N LYS A 6 14.81 -6.75 18.56
CA LYS A 6 15.34 -5.80 19.55
C LYS A 6 15.56 -4.41 18.94
N LYS A 7 16.23 -4.36 17.78
CA LYS A 7 16.53 -3.10 17.09
C LYS A 7 15.26 -2.36 16.69
N GLU A 8 14.28 -3.07 16.16
CA GLU A 8 12.99 -2.48 15.77
C GLU A 8 12.24 -1.93 16.99
N VAL A 9 12.13 -2.73 18.07
CA VAL A 9 11.43 -2.32 19.30
C VAL A 9 12.07 -1.07 19.92
N LEU A 10 13.40 -1.01 19.96
CA LEU A 10 14.12 0.19 20.45
C LEU A 10 13.80 1.42 19.60
N MET A 11 13.83 1.28 18.27
CA MET A 11 13.46 2.37 17.35
C MET A 11 12.01 2.84 17.56
N LEU A 12 11.07 1.91 17.75
CA LEU A 12 9.66 2.22 17.99
C LEU A 12 9.45 2.92 19.35
N LEU A 13 10.23 2.56 20.38
CA LEU A 13 10.22 3.23 21.68
C LEU A 13 10.81 4.64 21.58
N ASP A 14 11.96 4.79 20.92
CA ASP A 14 12.65 6.09 20.77
C ASP A 14 11.78 7.10 20.01
N THR A 15 11.03 6.62 19.01
CA THR A 15 10.06 7.41 18.22
C THR A 15 8.71 7.61 18.94
N ARG A 16 8.53 7.04 20.14
CA ARG A 16 7.28 7.05 20.92
C ARG A 16 6.07 6.46 20.20
N LEU A 17 6.29 5.59 19.21
CA LEU A 17 5.23 4.84 18.53
C LEU A 17 4.60 3.80 19.44
N ILE A 18 5.40 3.25 20.35
CA ILE A 18 4.97 2.25 21.33
C ILE A 18 5.36 2.67 22.75
N TYR A 19 4.69 2.08 23.74
CA TYR A 19 4.99 2.25 25.15
C TYR A 19 4.93 0.90 25.88
N PRO A 20 5.71 0.70 26.96
CA PRO A 20 5.66 -0.51 27.75
C PRO A 20 4.33 -0.62 28.51
N ILE A 21 3.75 -1.83 28.53
CA ILE A 21 2.52 -2.13 29.26
C ILE A 21 2.66 -3.44 30.03
N SER A 22 2.22 -3.44 31.28
CA SER A 22 2.32 -4.59 32.18
C SER A 22 1.08 -5.49 32.10
N ASP A 23 -0.10 -4.87 32.04
CA ASP A 23 -1.39 -5.55 32.13
C ASP A 23 -2.25 -5.23 30.90
N SER A 24 -2.58 -6.25 30.10
CA SER A 24 -3.58 -6.16 29.04
C SER A 24 -4.31 -7.49 28.89
N SER A 25 -5.62 -7.43 28.67
CA SER A 25 -6.45 -8.59 28.33
C SER A 25 -6.27 -9.06 26.88
N TRP A 26 -5.54 -8.27 26.07
CA TRP A 26 -5.26 -8.55 24.66
C TRP A 26 -3.79 -8.90 24.49
N VAL A 27 -3.48 -9.85 23.61
CA VAL A 27 -2.10 -10.17 23.25
C VAL A 27 -2.00 -10.60 21.79
N SER A 28 -1.17 -9.89 21.05
CA SER A 28 -0.72 -10.28 19.71
C SER A 28 0.73 -10.76 19.74
N LEU A 29 1.06 -11.69 18.82
CA LEU A 29 2.41 -12.24 18.71
C LEU A 29 3.21 -11.50 17.64
N VAL A 30 4.52 -11.42 17.87
CA VAL A 30 5.47 -10.88 16.90
C VAL A 30 5.96 -11.99 15.97
N HIS A 31 5.93 -11.70 14.67
CA HIS A 31 6.47 -12.55 13.61
C HIS A 31 7.53 -11.78 12.83
N VAL A 32 8.63 -12.47 12.50
CA VAL A 32 9.69 -11.90 11.67
C VAL A 32 9.53 -12.42 10.25
N VAL A 33 9.25 -11.52 9.31
CA VAL A 33 8.96 -11.85 7.90
C VAL A 33 10.12 -11.41 7.02
N PRO A 34 10.63 -12.26 6.11
CA PRO A 34 11.71 -11.86 5.21
C PRO A 34 11.21 -10.82 4.19
N LYS A 35 12.00 -9.77 3.96
CA LYS A 35 11.81 -8.83 2.85
C LYS A 35 12.10 -9.56 1.55
N LYS A 36 11.06 -9.68 0.73
CA LYS A 36 11.10 -10.32 -0.59
C LYS A 36 11.73 -9.36 -1.60
N GLY A 37 12.92 -9.70 -2.08
CA GLY A 37 13.64 -9.01 -3.15
C GLY A 37 13.32 -9.57 -4.54
N ARG A 38 14.29 -9.49 -5.45
CA ARG A 38 14.15 -9.99 -6.84
C ARG A 38 13.86 -11.48 -6.86
N MET A 39 13.02 -11.87 -7.82
CA MET A 39 12.73 -13.27 -8.14
C MET A 39 13.95 -13.90 -8.80
N ILE A 40 14.43 -15.01 -8.23
CA ILE A 40 15.44 -15.87 -8.82
C ILE A 40 14.82 -17.23 -9.09
N VAL A 41 15.35 -17.91 -10.10
CA VAL A 41 14.91 -19.24 -10.48
C VAL A 41 15.87 -20.24 -9.84
N VAL A 42 15.39 -21.06 -8.91
CA VAL A 42 16.19 -22.05 -8.21
C VAL A 42 15.67 -23.44 -8.56
N VAL A 43 16.58 -24.36 -8.90
CA VAL A 43 16.22 -25.75 -9.14
C VAL A 43 16.17 -26.47 -7.79
N ASN A 44 15.00 -26.97 -7.41
CA ASN A 44 14.81 -27.75 -6.19
C ASN A 44 15.43 -29.16 -6.34
N GLU A 45 15.57 -29.90 -5.23
CA GLU A 45 16.09 -31.27 -5.18
C GLU A 45 15.34 -32.24 -6.12
N LYS A 46 14.07 -31.95 -6.42
CA LYS A 46 13.25 -32.68 -7.39
C LYS A 46 13.50 -32.30 -8.86
N LYS A 47 14.53 -31.49 -9.14
CA LYS A 47 14.80 -30.85 -10.44
C LYS A 47 13.67 -29.95 -10.96
N GLU A 48 12.77 -29.55 -10.06
CA GLU A 48 11.70 -28.61 -10.37
C GLU A 48 12.23 -27.18 -10.32
N ILE A 49 11.85 -26.39 -11.32
CA ILE A 49 12.21 -24.98 -11.41
C ILE A 49 11.27 -24.18 -10.50
N VAL A 50 11.76 -23.78 -9.32
CA VAL A 50 10.96 -23.04 -8.33
C VAL A 50 11.35 -21.56 -8.33
N PRO A 51 10.42 -20.65 -8.66
CA PRO A 51 10.65 -19.22 -8.52
C PRO A 51 10.74 -18.87 -7.03
N THR A 52 11.94 -18.53 -6.57
CA THR A 52 12.23 -18.16 -5.18
C THR A 52 12.60 -16.69 -5.10
N ARG A 53 12.11 -15.96 -4.11
CA ARG A 53 12.51 -14.55 -3.92
C ARG A 53 13.73 -14.47 -3.01
N THR A 54 14.71 -13.67 -3.43
CA THR A 54 15.87 -13.33 -2.59
C THR A 54 15.42 -12.62 -1.31
N VAL A 55 16.10 -12.87 -0.19
CA VAL A 55 15.81 -12.19 1.08
C VAL A 55 16.74 -10.99 1.21
N THR A 56 16.19 -9.77 1.12
CA THR A 56 16.98 -8.51 1.18
C THR A 56 17.05 -7.92 2.58
N GLY A 57 16.35 -8.51 3.54
CA GLY A 57 16.28 -8.06 4.93
C GLY A 57 15.12 -8.72 5.66
N TRP A 58 14.80 -8.23 6.84
CA TRP A 58 13.71 -8.75 7.67
C TRP A 58 12.78 -7.60 8.09
N ARG A 59 11.50 -7.92 8.32
CA ARG A 59 10.49 -7.01 8.89
C ARG A 59 9.91 -7.66 10.12
N VAL A 60 9.70 -6.86 11.15
CA VAL A 60 8.93 -7.27 12.31
C VAL A 60 7.46 -6.96 12.00
N CYS A 61 6.60 -7.97 12.12
CA CYS A 61 5.17 -7.85 11.87
C CYS A 61 4.42 -8.38 13.09
N ILE A 62 3.37 -7.67 13.49
CA ILE A 62 2.54 -8.10 14.61
C ILE A 62 1.30 -8.79 14.04
N ASP A 63 0.99 -9.95 14.59
CA ASP A 63 -0.15 -10.72 14.16
C ASP A 63 -1.44 -10.20 14.82
N PHE A 64 -2.07 -9.24 14.14
CA PHE A 64 -3.37 -8.69 14.52
C PHE A 64 -4.54 -9.49 13.96
N ARG A 65 -4.38 -10.71 13.41
CA ARG A 65 -5.50 -11.46 12.82
C ARG A 65 -6.69 -11.62 13.77
N LYS A 66 -6.44 -12.09 15.00
CA LYS A 66 -7.49 -12.25 16.02
C LYS A 66 -8.14 -10.93 16.41
N LEU A 67 -7.34 -9.88 16.55
CA LEU A 67 -7.84 -8.54 16.85
C LEU A 67 -8.72 -8.02 15.71
N ASN A 68 -8.27 -8.21 14.47
CA ASN A 68 -9.00 -7.80 13.27
C ASN A 68 -10.34 -8.53 13.17
N ASP A 69 -10.40 -9.83 13.49
CA ASP A 69 -11.64 -10.60 13.46
C ASP A 69 -12.66 -10.11 14.51
N ALA A 70 -12.17 -9.69 15.68
CA ALA A 70 -13.00 -9.08 16.73
C ALA A 70 -13.38 -7.61 16.44
N THR A 71 -12.69 -6.96 15.50
CA THR A 71 -12.89 -5.54 15.19
C THR A 71 -13.98 -5.36 14.14
N ARG A 72 -14.96 -4.51 14.43
CA ARG A 72 -15.98 -4.10 13.46
C ARG A 72 -15.32 -3.41 12.26
N LYS A 73 -15.61 -3.91 11.06
CA LYS A 73 -15.06 -3.36 9.81
C LYS A 73 -15.66 -1.99 9.51
N ASP A 74 -14.78 -1.03 9.24
CA ASP A 74 -15.16 0.30 8.78
C ASP A 74 -15.44 0.26 7.27
N HIS A 75 -16.68 0.52 6.87
CA HIS A 75 -17.11 0.51 5.48
C HIS A 75 -17.00 1.93 4.91
N PHE A 76 -15.81 2.52 4.98
CA PHE A 76 -15.57 3.82 4.37
C PHE A 76 -15.67 3.70 2.85
N PRO A 77 -16.48 4.54 2.17
CA PRO A 77 -16.59 4.50 0.73
C PRO A 77 -15.27 4.96 0.13
N PHE A 78 -14.58 4.05 -0.54
CA PHE A 78 -13.44 4.43 -1.37
C PHE A 78 -13.94 5.07 -2.66
N LEU A 79 -13.19 6.05 -3.16
CA LEU A 79 -13.43 6.61 -4.49
C LEU A 79 -13.37 5.49 -5.53
N PHE A 80 -14.25 5.55 -6.52
CA PHE A 80 -14.18 4.63 -7.66
C PHE A 80 -12.85 4.86 -8.38
N ILE A 81 -12.00 3.82 -8.40
CA ILE A 81 -10.67 3.87 -9.00
C ILE A 81 -10.76 4.35 -10.45
N ASP A 82 -11.75 3.87 -11.20
CA ASP A 82 -11.96 4.26 -12.59
C ASP A 82 -12.16 5.77 -12.76
N GLN A 83 -13.01 6.38 -11.93
CA GLN A 83 -13.27 7.82 -11.99
C GLN A 83 -12.03 8.64 -11.63
N MET A 84 -11.27 8.18 -10.63
CA MET A 84 -10.01 8.80 -10.23
C MET A 84 -8.99 8.73 -11.38
N LEU A 85 -8.82 7.56 -12.00
CA LEU A 85 -7.91 7.37 -13.12
C LEU A 85 -8.32 8.19 -14.35
N GLU A 86 -9.63 8.30 -14.63
CA GLU A 86 -10.16 9.14 -15.71
C GLU A 86 -9.85 10.63 -15.51
N ARG A 87 -9.96 11.14 -14.28
CA ARG A 87 -9.61 12.54 -13.96
C ARG A 87 -8.11 12.82 -14.03
N LEU A 88 -7.31 11.82 -13.65
CA LEU A 88 -5.86 11.88 -13.79
C LEU A 88 -5.45 11.82 -15.26
N SER A 89 -6.14 11.07 -16.11
CA SER A 89 -5.88 11.05 -17.55
C SER A 89 -6.13 12.42 -18.18
N GLY A 90 -5.36 12.79 -19.21
CA GLY A 90 -5.54 14.07 -19.91
C GLY A 90 -4.73 15.25 -19.37
N GLN A 91 -4.11 15.10 -18.20
CA GLN A 91 -3.26 16.12 -17.60
C GLN A 91 -1.87 16.16 -18.25
N GLN A 92 -1.24 17.34 -18.27
CA GLN A 92 0.06 17.50 -18.93
C GLN A 92 1.23 17.18 -18.00
N PHE A 93 1.11 17.51 -16.72
CA PHE A 93 2.15 17.30 -15.72
C PHE A 93 1.57 16.64 -14.47
N TYR A 94 2.33 15.68 -13.94
CA TYR A 94 2.00 14.93 -12.75
C TYR A 94 3.09 15.04 -11.70
N TYR A 95 2.66 14.91 -10.45
CA TYR A 95 3.52 14.76 -9.30
C TYR A 95 2.99 13.68 -8.38
N PHE A 96 3.80 12.64 -8.19
CA PHE A 96 3.44 11.49 -7.36
C PHE A 96 4.23 11.53 -6.06
N LEU A 97 3.49 11.43 -4.97
CA LEU A 97 3.95 11.50 -3.59
C LEU A 97 3.53 10.23 -2.86
N ASP A 98 4.40 9.72 -2.00
CA ASP A 98 4.07 8.60 -1.12
C ASP A 98 3.86 9.07 0.33
N GLY A 99 2.66 8.82 0.84
CA GLY A 99 2.24 9.00 2.22
C GLY A 99 2.35 7.76 3.08
N PHE A 100 2.97 6.66 2.62
CA PHE A 100 2.96 5.36 3.29
C PHE A 100 3.43 5.36 4.74
N SER A 101 4.22 6.35 5.18
CA SER A 101 4.60 6.53 6.58
C SER A 101 3.52 7.20 7.44
N GLY A 102 2.52 7.82 6.79
CA GLY A 102 1.46 8.63 7.39
C GLY A 102 0.58 7.88 8.39
N TYR A 103 0.44 6.55 8.27
CA TYR A 103 -0.29 5.74 9.24
C TYR A 103 0.28 5.88 10.65
N PHE A 104 1.62 5.92 10.76
CA PHE A 104 2.32 6.06 12.04
C PHE A 104 2.15 7.43 12.68
N HIS A 105 1.43 8.36 12.06
CA HIS A 105 1.13 9.67 12.64
C HIS A 105 -0.32 9.78 13.15
N ILE A 106 -1.19 8.82 12.81
CA ILE A 106 -2.58 8.86 13.25
C ILE A 106 -2.66 8.24 14.65
N PRO A 107 -3.11 9.00 15.67
CA PRO A 107 -3.22 8.49 17.02
C PRO A 107 -4.34 7.48 17.16
N ILE A 108 -4.09 6.44 17.95
CA ILE A 108 -5.12 5.51 18.41
C ILE A 108 -5.76 6.10 19.65
N THR A 109 -7.10 6.05 19.72
CA THR A 109 -7.86 6.44 20.91
C THR A 109 -7.33 5.70 22.14
N GLN A 110 -7.16 6.40 23.26
CA GLN A 110 -6.52 5.86 24.47
C GLN A 110 -7.13 4.54 24.97
N GLU A 111 -8.46 4.38 24.84
CA GLU A 111 -9.19 3.16 25.20
C GLU A 111 -8.85 1.95 24.32
N ASP A 112 -8.46 2.19 23.06
CA ASP A 112 -8.17 1.15 22.07
C ASP A 112 -6.69 0.79 22.00
N GLN A 113 -5.79 1.60 22.58
CA GLN A 113 -4.34 1.36 22.56
C GLN A 113 -3.99 -0.01 23.16
N GLN A 114 -4.62 -0.38 24.28
CA GLN A 114 -4.39 -1.66 24.95
C GLN A 114 -4.70 -2.88 24.07
N LYS A 115 -5.60 -2.73 23.08
CA LYS A 115 -5.97 -3.80 22.14
C LYS A 115 -4.84 -4.10 21.16
N THR A 116 -3.98 -3.12 20.88
CA THR A 116 -2.81 -3.25 20.01
C THR A 116 -1.59 -3.84 20.72
N ASN A 117 -1.78 -4.34 21.94
CA ASN A 117 -0.73 -4.95 22.74
C ASN A 117 -0.08 -6.15 22.02
N PHE A 118 1.25 -6.18 22.05
CA PHE A 118 2.04 -7.31 21.57
C PHE A 118 3.16 -7.68 22.53
N THR A 119 3.50 -8.97 22.53
CA THR A 119 4.57 -9.51 23.38
C THR A 119 5.74 -9.98 22.53
N CYS A 120 6.95 -9.65 22.96
CA CYS A 120 8.21 -10.15 22.40
C CYS A 120 9.17 -10.55 23.54
N PRO A 121 10.29 -11.23 23.24
CA PRO A 121 11.27 -11.62 24.28
C PRO A 121 11.86 -10.46 25.09
N TYR A 122 11.69 -9.22 24.66
CA TYR A 122 12.22 -8.01 25.30
C TYR A 122 11.18 -7.24 26.14
N GLY A 123 9.93 -7.71 26.16
CA GLY A 123 8.85 -7.08 26.90
C GLY A 123 7.53 -7.07 26.14
N THR A 124 6.55 -6.44 26.78
CA THR A 124 5.18 -6.28 26.29
C THR A 124 4.92 -4.80 26.05
N PHE A 125 4.39 -4.47 24.87
CA PHE A 125 4.25 -3.10 24.40
C PHE A 125 2.92 -2.89 23.69
N ALA A 126 2.38 -1.68 23.78
CA ALA A 126 1.19 -1.26 23.04
C ALA A 126 1.51 -0.05 22.15
N TYR A 127 0.75 0.11 21.05
CA TYR A 127 0.92 1.24 20.15
C TYR A 127 0.13 2.47 20.60
N CYS A 128 0.79 3.63 20.53
CA CYS A 128 0.14 4.94 20.62
C CYS A 128 -0.47 5.35 19.28
N LEU A 129 0.23 5.05 18.19
CA LEU A 129 -0.10 5.47 16.82
C LEU A 129 -0.37 4.25 15.95
N MET A 130 -1.16 4.40 14.90
CA MET A 130 -1.72 3.28 14.15
C MET A 130 -0.64 2.39 13.48
N PRO A 131 -0.46 1.12 13.92
CA PRO A 131 0.51 0.22 13.31
C PRO A 131 -0.02 -0.39 12.02
N PHE A 132 0.90 -0.88 11.19
CA PHE A 132 0.53 -1.77 10.10
C PHE A 132 -0.15 -3.05 10.59
N GLY A 133 -1.11 -3.53 9.81
CA GLY A 133 -1.77 -4.82 10.02
C GLY A 133 -3.14 -4.74 10.68
N LEU A 134 -3.58 -3.58 11.17
CA LEU A 134 -4.97 -3.39 11.63
C LEU A 134 -5.92 -3.26 10.43
N SER A 135 -7.11 -3.87 10.50
CA SER A 135 -8.01 -3.95 9.34
C SER A 135 -8.62 -2.62 8.91
N ASN A 136 -8.75 -1.65 9.82
CA ASN A 136 -9.38 -0.35 9.52
C ASN A 136 -8.35 0.75 9.21
N THR A 137 -7.06 0.44 9.24
CA THR A 137 -5.95 1.39 9.05
C THR A 137 -6.14 2.28 7.83
N LEU A 138 -6.44 1.64 6.71
CA LEU A 138 -6.58 2.28 5.43
C LEU A 138 -7.81 3.17 5.34
N ALA A 139 -8.94 2.70 5.87
CA ALA A 139 -10.20 3.45 5.90
C ALA A 139 -10.06 4.72 6.74
N THR A 140 -9.44 4.62 7.92
CA THR A 140 -9.15 5.76 8.79
C THR A 140 -8.21 6.76 8.11
N PHE A 141 -7.14 6.28 7.49
CA PHE A 141 -6.20 7.13 6.77
C PHE A 141 -6.87 7.85 5.60
N GLN A 142 -7.62 7.12 4.76
CA GLN A 142 -8.33 7.70 3.62
C GLN A 142 -9.34 8.77 4.09
N ARG A 143 -10.11 8.49 5.13
CA ARG A 143 -11.04 9.47 5.73
C ARG A 143 -10.32 10.73 6.18
N CYS A 144 -9.17 10.58 6.85
CA CYS A 144 -8.35 11.70 7.30
C CYS A 144 -7.86 12.54 6.11
N MET A 145 -7.35 11.89 5.05
CA MET A 145 -6.89 12.59 3.85
C MET A 145 -8.02 13.33 3.13
N VAL A 146 -9.21 12.73 3.02
CA VAL A 146 -10.38 13.39 2.43
C VAL A 146 -10.74 14.64 3.22
N VAL A 147 -10.73 14.59 4.56
CA VAL A 147 -11.02 15.78 5.39
C VAL A 147 -9.94 16.85 5.25
N ILE A 148 -8.67 16.47 5.25
CA ILE A 148 -7.55 17.42 5.16
C ILE A 148 -7.49 18.12 3.80
N PHE A 149 -7.77 17.40 2.71
CA PHE A 149 -7.62 17.90 1.33
C PHE A 149 -8.94 18.04 0.58
N GLN A 150 -10.08 18.12 1.27
CA GLN A 150 -11.42 18.16 0.66
C GLN A 150 -11.59 19.24 -0.43
N ASP A 151 -10.91 20.38 -0.28
CA ASP A 151 -10.94 21.53 -1.20
C ASP A 151 -10.00 21.37 -2.39
N MET A 152 -9.11 20.37 -2.36
CA MET A 152 -8.07 20.11 -3.36
C MET A 152 -8.31 18.82 -4.15
N ILE A 153 -8.95 17.83 -3.51
CA ILE A 153 -9.30 16.53 -4.10
C ILE A 153 -10.36 16.73 -5.18
N GLU A 154 -10.12 16.17 -6.38
CA GLU A 154 -10.83 16.35 -7.65
C GLU A 154 -10.37 17.54 -8.51
N PRO A 155 -10.29 18.81 -8.03
CA PRO A 155 -9.84 19.92 -8.86
C PRO A 155 -8.42 19.80 -9.40
N PHE A 156 -7.48 19.38 -8.54
CA PHE A 156 -6.06 19.31 -8.93
C PHE A 156 -5.25 18.23 -8.19
N MET A 157 -5.92 17.44 -7.36
CA MET A 157 -5.30 16.43 -6.53
C MET A 157 -6.17 15.19 -6.45
N GLU A 158 -5.54 14.02 -6.37
CA GLU A 158 -6.18 12.76 -6.03
C GLU A 158 -5.39 12.08 -4.93
N VAL A 159 -6.09 11.41 -4.02
CA VAL A 159 -5.47 10.67 -2.91
C VAL A 159 -6.08 9.30 -2.80
N PHE A 160 -5.22 8.28 -2.83
CA PHE A 160 -5.68 6.90 -2.69
C PHE A 160 -4.68 6.05 -1.92
N MET A 161 -5.12 5.49 -0.79
CA MET A 161 -4.36 4.49 -0.02
C MET A 161 -2.93 4.90 0.39
N GLY A 162 -2.65 6.21 0.46
CA GLY A 162 -1.31 6.74 0.76
C GLY A 162 -0.63 7.39 -0.45
N ASP A 163 -1.05 7.10 -1.67
CA ASP A 163 -0.50 7.74 -2.86
C ASP A 163 -1.22 9.08 -3.10
N PHE A 164 -0.48 10.18 -3.18
CA PHE A 164 -1.00 11.47 -3.61
C PHE A 164 -0.54 11.78 -5.02
N SER A 165 -1.49 12.21 -5.85
CA SER A 165 -1.25 12.62 -7.22
C SER A 165 -1.69 14.07 -7.37
N VAL A 166 -0.76 14.99 -7.60
CA VAL A 166 -1.05 16.40 -7.90
C VAL A 166 -0.82 16.64 -9.38
N PHE A 167 -1.76 17.31 -10.04
CA PHE A 167 -1.73 17.52 -11.48
C PHE A 167 -2.05 18.96 -11.89
N GLY A 168 -1.68 19.30 -13.12
CA GLY A 168 -1.94 20.60 -13.71
C GLY A 168 -1.73 20.64 -15.22
N ASN A 169 -2.37 21.63 -15.86
CA ASN A 169 -2.30 21.84 -17.31
C ASN A 169 -1.11 22.69 -17.74
N SER A 170 -0.43 23.35 -16.81
CA SER A 170 0.79 24.12 -17.06
C SER A 170 1.74 24.00 -15.88
N PHE A 171 3.01 24.34 -16.09
CA PHE A 171 4.02 24.32 -15.03
C PHE A 171 3.66 25.25 -13.86
N ASP A 172 3.23 26.48 -14.16
CA ASP A 172 2.91 27.48 -13.13
C ASP A 172 1.70 27.06 -12.29
N GLN A 173 0.67 26.50 -12.95
CA GLN A 173 -0.51 26.00 -12.26
C GLN A 173 -0.16 24.80 -11.39
N TRP A 174 0.63 23.87 -11.93
CA TRP A 174 1.12 22.71 -11.20
C TRP A 174 1.93 23.12 -9.96
N LEU A 175 2.86 24.06 -10.10
CA LEU A 175 3.71 24.52 -8.98
C LEU A 175 2.86 25.18 -7.89
N THR A 176 1.87 25.98 -8.28
CA THR A 176 0.92 26.62 -7.36
C THR A 176 0.08 25.57 -6.60
N ASN A 177 -0.36 24.53 -7.29
CA ASN A 177 -1.13 23.43 -6.69
C ASN A 177 -0.29 22.62 -5.71
N LEU A 178 0.96 22.34 -6.08
CA LEU A 178 1.92 21.66 -5.22
C LEU A 178 2.22 22.47 -3.96
N GLU A 179 2.45 23.78 -4.09
CA GLU A 179 2.71 24.65 -2.96
C GLU A 179 1.54 24.67 -1.96
N LYS A 180 0.30 24.74 -2.46
CA LYS A 180 -0.91 24.66 -1.63
C LYS A 180 -1.00 23.33 -0.88
N MET A 181 -0.73 22.22 -1.56
CA MET A 181 -0.77 20.88 -0.96
C MET A 181 0.31 20.73 0.13
N LEU A 182 1.55 21.13 -0.15
CA LEU A 182 2.64 21.08 0.82
C LEU A 182 2.39 21.98 2.03
N ARG A 183 1.81 23.17 1.81
CA ARG A 183 1.41 24.07 2.90
C ARG A 183 0.38 23.42 3.82
N ARG A 184 -0.63 22.77 3.26
CA ARG A 184 -1.63 22.01 4.02
C ARG A 184 -1.00 20.84 4.79
N CYS A 185 0.01 20.17 4.23
CA CYS A 185 0.76 19.14 4.97
C CYS A 185 1.47 19.71 6.19
N VAL A 186 2.12 20.88 6.07
CA VAL A 186 2.78 21.54 7.19
C VAL A 186 1.77 21.97 8.26
N GLU A 187 0.64 22.57 7.87
CA GLU A 187 -0.43 22.98 8.79
C GLU A 187 -1.01 21.81 9.58
N THR A 188 -1.11 20.64 8.95
CA THR A 188 -1.68 19.43 9.56
C THR A 188 -0.65 18.49 10.17
N ASN A 189 0.64 18.86 10.14
CA ASN A 189 1.77 18.02 10.54
C ASN A 189 1.79 16.64 9.84
N LEU A 190 1.34 16.59 8.59
CA LEU A 190 1.36 15.39 7.78
C LEU A 190 2.74 15.19 7.16
N MET A 191 3.43 14.11 7.54
CA MET A 191 4.73 13.75 6.99
C MET A 191 4.60 12.93 5.71
N LEU A 192 5.35 13.33 4.69
CA LEU A 192 5.42 12.66 3.39
C LEU A 192 6.80 12.01 3.19
N ASN A 193 6.84 10.91 2.45
CA ASN A 193 8.10 10.22 2.16
C ASN A 193 8.76 10.76 0.88
N TRP A 194 9.68 11.71 1.07
CA TRP A 194 10.37 12.41 -0.02
C TRP A 194 11.22 11.50 -0.92
N GLU A 195 11.69 10.35 -0.44
CA GLU A 195 12.54 9.43 -1.22
C GLU A 195 11.80 8.79 -2.40
N LYS A 196 10.47 8.83 -2.40
CA LYS A 196 9.62 8.24 -3.45
C LYS A 196 8.93 9.28 -4.32
N PHE A 197 9.35 10.54 -4.22
CA PHE A 197 8.75 11.61 -5.01
C PHE A 197 9.18 11.52 -6.46
N HIS A 198 8.20 11.62 -7.36
CA HIS A 198 8.45 11.69 -8.80
C HIS A 198 8.04 13.08 -9.30
N PHE A 199 9.05 13.91 -9.57
CA PHE A 199 8.89 15.31 -9.95
C PHE A 199 8.64 15.48 -11.44
N MET A 200 7.63 16.29 -11.78
CA MET A 200 7.39 16.83 -13.11
C MET A 200 7.41 15.77 -14.22
N VAL A 201 6.68 14.68 -14.00
CA VAL A 201 6.59 13.60 -14.97
C VAL A 201 5.40 13.83 -15.89
N THR A 202 5.56 13.53 -17.19
CA THR A 202 4.46 13.57 -18.18
C THR A 202 3.64 12.28 -18.19
N GLU A 203 4.16 11.25 -17.52
CA GLU A 203 3.53 9.95 -17.33
C GLU A 203 3.95 9.37 -15.98
N GLY A 204 3.10 8.56 -15.35
CA GLY A 204 3.48 7.85 -14.14
C GLY A 204 2.57 6.70 -13.79
N ILE A 205 2.97 5.93 -12.80
CA ILE A 205 2.31 4.69 -12.42
C ILE A 205 1.48 4.94 -11.16
N VAL A 206 0.16 4.83 -11.29
CA VAL A 206 -0.79 4.92 -10.17
C VAL A 206 -1.60 3.65 -10.15
N LEU A 207 -1.62 2.94 -9.01
CA LEU A 207 -2.29 1.62 -8.88
C LEU A 207 -1.85 0.59 -9.92
N GLY A 208 -0.64 0.77 -10.46
CA GLY A 208 -0.08 -0.06 -11.54
C GLY A 208 -0.75 0.13 -12.91
N HIS A 209 -1.44 1.25 -13.10
CA HIS A 209 -1.77 1.80 -14.40
C HIS A 209 -0.78 2.92 -14.72
N LYS A 210 -0.22 2.88 -15.93
CA LYS A 210 0.54 3.98 -16.49
C LYS A 210 -0.45 5.03 -16.99
N ILE A 211 -0.48 6.17 -16.31
CA ILE A 211 -1.29 7.33 -16.69
C ILE A 211 -0.41 8.26 -17.54
N SER A 212 -1.00 8.78 -18.60
CA SER A 212 -0.42 9.81 -19.46
C SER A 212 -1.51 10.75 -19.94
N ARG A 213 -1.12 11.83 -20.61
CA ARG A 213 -2.06 12.75 -21.27
C ARG A 213 -3.02 12.03 -22.21
N ASP A 214 -2.52 11.10 -23.01
CA ASP A 214 -3.28 10.54 -24.13
C ASP A 214 -4.00 9.23 -23.80
N SER A 215 -3.58 8.54 -22.73
CA SER A 215 -4.12 7.23 -22.40
C SER A 215 -3.83 6.76 -20.98
N ILE A 216 -4.69 5.86 -20.49
CA ILE A 216 -4.45 4.99 -19.34
C ILE A 216 -4.03 3.62 -19.88
N GLN A 217 -2.83 3.17 -19.56
CA GLN A 217 -2.29 1.88 -19.99
C GLN A 217 -2.01 0.99 -18.77
N VAL A 218 -1.99 -0.32 -18.94
CA VAL A 218 -1.51 -1.23 -17.89
C VAL A 218 0.02 -1.17 -17.85
N ASP A 219 0.60 -1.16 -16.65
CA ASP A 219 2.05 -1.19 -16.48
C ASP A 219 2.68 -2.41 -17.20
N LYS A 220 3.64 -2.14 -18.08
CA LYS A 220 4.35 -3.17 -18.84
C LYS A 220 5.05 -4.17 -17.94
N ALA A 221 5.53 -3.77 -16.76
CA ALA A 221 6.18 -4.68 -15.82
C ALA A 221 5.19 -5.73 -15.27
N LYS A 222 3.91 -5.36 -15.09
CA LYS A 222 2.85 -6.32 -14.69
C LYS A 222 2.55 -7.29 -15.83
N ILE A 223 2.44 -6.79 -17.07
CA ILE A 223 2.22 -7.63 -18.26
C ILE A 223 3.36 -8.63 -18.43
N GLU A 224 4.61 -8.16 -18.33
CA GLU A 224 5.79 -9.01 -18.47
C GLU A 224 5.85 -10.07 -17.37
N THR A 225 5.49 -9.71 -16.13
CA THR A 225 5.43 -10.66 -15.02
C THR A 225 4.42 -11.77 -15.30
N ILE A 226 3.21 -11.43 -15.77
CA ILE A 226 2.17 -12.41 -16.10
C ILE A 226 2.59 -13.30 -17.27
N SER A 227 3.19 -12.71 -18.31
CA SER A 227 3.65 -13.46 -19.50
C SER A 227 4.72 -14.51 -19.20
N LYS A 228 5.49 -14.32 -18.12
CA LYS A 228 6.56 -15.24 -17.67
C LYS A 228 6.08 -16.28 -16.66
N LEU A 229 4.82 -16.21 -16.20
CA LEU A 229 4.30 -17.20 -15.26
C LEU A 229 4.02 -18.52 -15.98
N PRO A 230 4.44 -19.66 -15.41
CA PRO A 230 4.11 -20.96 -15.97
C PRO A 230 2.59 -21.22 -15.84
N PRO A 231 2.01 -22.03 -16.74
CA PRO A 231 0.60 -22.39 -16.65
C PRO A 231 0.28 -23.02 -15.29
N PRO A 232 -0.79 -22.57 -14.60
CA PRO A 232 -1.13 -23.10 -13.29
C PRO A 232 -1.61 -24.56 -13.41
N THR A 233 -0.94 -25.48 -12.71
CA THR A 233 -1.21 -26.93 -12.78
C THR A 233 -2.12 -27.46 -11.67
N SER A 234 -2.61 -26.59 -10.78
CA SER A 234 -3.48 -27.00 -9.66
C SER A 234 -4.55 -25.96 -9.35
N VAL A 235 -5.64 -26.38 -8.72
CA VAL A 235 -6.73 -25.49 -8.28
C VAL A 235 -6.22 -24.37 -7.36
N LYS A 236 -5.23 -24.67 -6.50
CA LYS A 236 -4.59 -23.67 -5.63
C LYS A 236 -3.76 -22.67 -6.44
N ALA A 237 -3.04 -23.14 -7.46
CA ALA A 237 -2.30 -22.29 -8.39
C ALA A 237 -3.25 -21.42 -9.24
N ILE A 238 -4.38 -21.97 -9.70
CA ILE A 238 -5.42 -21.23 -10.43
C ILE A 238 -6.02 -20.14 -9.54
N ARG A 239 -6.43 -20.44 -8.31
CA ARG A 239 -6.95 -19.43 -7.37
C ARG A 239 -5.92 -18.35 -7.04
N SER A 240 -4.65 -18.74 -6.88
CA SER A 240 -3.56 -17.78 -6.67
C SER A 240 -3.27 -16.93 -7.90
N PHE A 241 -3.41 -17.49 -9.11
CA PHE A 241 -3.22 -16.79 -10.37
C PHE A 241 -4.37 -15.81 -10.61
N LEU A 242 -5.62 -16.25 -10.46
CA LEU A 242 -6.80 -15.39 -10.54
C LEU A 242 -6.75 -14.25 -9.52
N GLY A 243 -6.40 -14.54 -8.26
CA GLY A 243 -6.21 -13.48 -7.26
C GLY A 243 -5.01 -12.57 -7.55
N PHE A 244 -3.98 -13.06 -8.26
CA PHE A 244 -2.86 -12.23 -8.71
C PHE A 244 -3.24 -11.34 -9.89
N GLU A 245 -4.05 -11.84 -10.82
CA GLU A 245 -4.63 -11.05 -11.90
C GLU A 245 -5.61 -10.01 -11.34
N GLU A 246 -6.58 -10.36 -10.52
CA GLU A 246 -7.55 -9.41 -9.96
C GLU A 246 -6.89 -8.27 -9.14
N ASN A 247 -5.82 -8.57 -8.38
CA ASN A 247 -5.11 -7.54 -7.59
C ASN A 247 -4.11 -6.72 -8.41
N ASN A 248 -3.61 -7.21 -9.55
CA ASN A 248 -2.63 -6.47 -10.38
C ASN A 248 -3.25 -5.86 -11.63
N LEU A 249 -4.30 -6.45 -12.14
CA LEU A 249 -5.06 -6.05 -13.29
C LEU A 249 -6.44 -5.67 -12.76
N LEU A 250 -6.59 -4.41 -12.34
CA LEU A 250 -7.89 -3.73 -12.46
C LEU A 250 -8.19 -3.55 -13.97
N ILE A 251 -8.16 -4.66 -14.71
CA ILE A 251 -8.60 -4.72 -16.09
C ILE A 251 -10.11 -4.82 -16.00
N ARG A 252 -10.73 -3.71 -16.40
CA ARG A 252 -12.04 -3.68 -17.04
C ARG A 252 -12.25 -4.96 -17.85
N TRP A 253 -13.08 -5.87 -17.36
CA TRP A 253 -13.71 -6.89 -18.19
C TRP A 253 -14.71 -6.16 -19.08
N ASN A 254 -14.20 -5.53 -20.13
CA ASN A 254 -15.01 -4.81 -21.09
C ASN A 254 -15.78 -5.88 -21.89
N ARG A 255 -17.06 -6.09 -21.54
CA ARG A 255 -18.01 -6.94 -22.28
C ARG A 255 -18.17 -6.54 -23.76
N THR A 256 -17.47 -5.52 -24.24
CA THR A 256 -17.51 -4.99 -25.61
C THR A 256 -16.28 -5.32 -26.46
N SER A 257 -15.22 -5.92 -25.92
CA SER A 257 -14.10 -6.41 -26.74
C SER A 257 -14.28 -7.90 -27.02
N ASN A 258 -14.57 -8.22 -28.28
CA ASN A 258 -14.86 -9.54 -28.85
C ASN A 258 -13.65 -10.49 -28.86
N VAL A 259 -12.78 -10.44 -27.84
CA VAL A 259 -11.64 -11.34 -27.70
C VAL A 259 -12.10 -12.58 -26.93
N ARG A 260 -12.58 -13.58 -27.66
CA ARG A 260 -12.76 -14.93 -27.12
C ARG A 260 -11.39 -15.45 -26.69
N LEU A 261 -11.25 -15.79 -25.41
CA LEU A 261 -10.21 -16.72 -24.96
C LEU A 261 -10.41 -18.03 -25.76
N GLN A 262 -9.50 -18.33 -26.67
CA GLN A 262 -9.43 -19.70 -27.21
C GLN A 262 -9.02 -20.62 -26.05
N PRO A 263 -9.71 -21.76 -25.86
CA PRO A 263 -9.27 -22.75 -24.89
C PRO A 263 -7.82 -23.15 -25.21
N LEU A 264 -6.95 -23.13 -24.20
CA LEU A 264 -5.63 -23.76 -24.33
C LEU A 264 -5.84 -25.21 -24.76
N PRO A 265 -5.17 -25.68 -25.83
CA PRO A 265 -5.24 -27.08 -26.21
C PRO A 265 -4.65 -27.91 -25.06
N ILE A 266 -5.46 -28.84 -24.56
CA ILE A 266 -5.06 -29.90 -23.62
C ILE A 266 -4.11 -30.84 -24.37
#